data_AF-A0AAN9Y512-F1
#
_entry.id   AF-A0AAN9Y512-F1
#
_cell.length_a   1.000
_cell.length_b   1.000
_cell.length_c   1.000
_cell.angle_alpha   90.00
_cell.angle_beta   90.00
_cell.angle_gamma   90.00
#
_symmetry.space_group_name_H-M   'P 1'
#
loop_
_entity.id
_entity.type
_entity.pdbx_description
1 polymer ?
#
loop_
_entity_poly.entity_id
_entity_poly.type
_entity_poly.pdbx_seq_one_letter_code
_entity_poly.pdbx_strand_id
1 'polypeptide(L)'
;MNMKASGQPACVARKRKRFTYTIRLHFVKFETKFITDCLNFIAAHSVNIHEDMTGKSIKVTGGGVDKHTDLIQEKLGLLVDEEDELACLIKGCNYLLKNVSDEAFIYHRNGNPKYEFQTAHTNISPYLLMKIGSWVSIMKVRTGSGTFWVLGLLLTKAKGFDELLKLAEKGEHRHVDFLISDICGGDCKVLSLPGDVIASSFGRVLSKS
;
A
#
# COMPACT_ATOMS: atom_id res chain seq x y z
N MET A 1 -27.62 -68.52 16.03
CA MET A 1 -27.27 -67.53 17.07
C MET A 1 -26.70 -66.31 16.36
N ASN A 2 -27.34 -65.16 16.56
CA ASN A 2 -26.96 -63.86 15.98
C ASN A 2 -25.54 -63.45 16.40
N MET A 3 -24.77 -62.79 15.52
CA MET A 3 -24.51 -61.33 15.59
C MET A 3 -23.44 -60.84 14.58
N LYS A 4 -23.89 -59.91 13.71
CA LYS A 4 -23.26 -58.67 13.15
C LYS A 4 -21.72 -58.61 13.03
N ALA A 5 -21.15 -58.42 11.83
CA ALA A 5 -21.12 -57.23 10.96
C ALA A 5 -20.22 -56.08 11.45
N SER A 6 -19.12 -55.84 10.73
CA SER A 6 -18.60 -54.48 10.46
C SER A 6 -17.65 -54.50 9.26
N GLY A 7 -18.16 -54.06 8.11
CA GLY A 7 -17.33 -53.66 6.98
C GLY A 7 -16.73 -52.28 7.24
N GLN A 8 -15.47 -52.11 6.89
CA GLN A 8 -14.88 -50.78 6.65
C GLN A 8 -14.65 -50.65 5.14
N PRO A 9 -15.24 -49.66 4.45
CA PRO A 9 -14.83 -49.34 3.10
C PRO A 9 -13.49 -48.64 3.17
N ALA A 10 -12.51 -49.15 2.42
CA ALA A 10 -11.24 -48.47 2.19
C ALA A 10 -11.53 -47.07 1.63
N CYS A 11 -11.14 -46.04 2.39
CA CYS A 11 -11.25 -44.67 1.97
C CYS A 11 -10.26 -44.46 0.81
N VAL A 12 -10.75 -44.59 -0.43
CA VAL A 12 -9.99 -44.19 -1.62
C VAL A 12 -9.87 -42.68 -1.56
N ALA A 13 -8.76 -42.20 -1.01
CA ALA A 13 -8.37 -40.80 -1.05
C ALA A 13 -8.23 -40.39 -2.52
N ARG A 14 -9.31 -39.85 -3.10
CA ARG A 14 -9.26 -39.10 -4.36
C ARG A 14 -8.24 -37.99 -4.15
N LYS A 15 -7.02 -38.17 -4.68
CA LYS A 15 -6.07 -37.07 -4.90
C LYS A 15 -6.78 -36.04 -5.77
N ARG A 16 -7.42 -35.06 -5.15
CA ARG A 16 -7.85 -33.82 -5.82
C ARG A 16 -6.57 -33.27 -6.44
N LYS A 17 -6.44 -33.36 -7.76
CA LYS A 17 -5.46 -32.58 -8.51
C LYS A 17 -5.74 -31.12 -8.15
N ARG A 18 -4.94 -30.54 -7.25
CA ARG A 18 -4.93 -29.10 -7.04
C ARG A 18 -4.41 -28.52 -8.35
N PHE A 19 -5.32 -28.02 -9.17
CA PHE A 19 -4.93 -27.11 -10.24
C PHE A 19 -4.33 -25.88 -9.57
N THR A 20 -3.01 -25.76 -9.64
CA THR A 20 -2.32 -24.52 -9.29
C THR A 20 -2.51 -23.58 -10.47
N TYR A 21 -3.47 -22.67 -10.37
CA TYR A 21 -3.59 -21.59 -11.34
C TYR A 21 -2.41 -20.63 -11.11
N THR A 22 -1.49 -20.56 -12.07
CA THR A 22 -0.39 -19.59 -12.04
C THR A 22 -0.89 -18.29 -12.67
N ILE A 23 -1.04 -17.25 -11.88
CA ILE A 23 -1.36 -15.90 -12.36
C ILE A 23 -0.06 -15.28 -12.89
N ARG A 24 -0.08 -14.77 -14.13
CA ARG A 24 1.04 -14.01 -14.71
C ARG A 24 0.66 -12.55 -14.84
N LEU A 25 1.51 -11.67 -14.30
CA LEU A 25 1.38 -10.23 -14.47
C LEU A 25 2.28 -9.79 -15.63
N HIS A 26 1.69 -9.11 -16.62
CA HIS A 26 2.41 -8.60 -17.79
C HIS A 26 2.54 -7.08 -17.70
N PHE A 27 3.76 -6.58 -17.93
CA PHE A 27 4.05 -5.15 -18.01
C PHE A 27 4.25 -4.76 -19.47
N VAL A 28 3.52 -3.76 -19.94
CA VAL A 28 3.59 -3.23 -21.30
C VAL A 28 3.79 -1.72 -21.23
N LYS A 29 4.68 -1.19 -22.08
CA LYS A 29 4.97 0.24 -22.18
C LYS A 29 4.99 0.66 -23.64
N PHE A 30 4.42 1.82 -23.93
CA PHE A 30 4.47 2.47 -25.23
C PHE A 30 4.52 4.00 -25.04
N GLU A 31 4.93 4.74 -26.07
CA GLU A 31 4.89 6.21 -26.02
C GLU A 31 3.46 6.71 -26.19
N THR A 32 3.06 7.72 -25.41
CA THR A 32 1.69 8.29 -25.42
C THR A 32 1.22 8.73 -26.81
N LYS A 33 2.12 9.12 -27.71
CA LYS A 33 1.78 9.50 -29.09
C LYS A 33 1.15 8.37 -29.91
N PHE A 34 1.37 7.10 -29.51
CA PHE A 34 0.82 5.91 -30.14
C PHE A 34 -0.39 5.33 -29.39
N ILE A 35 -1.02 6.10 -28.49
CA ILE A 35 -2.15 5.59 -27.70
C ILE A 35 -3.31 5.10 -28.57
N THR A 36 -3.62 5.79 -29.66
CA THR A 36 -4.68 5.39 -30.59
C THR A 36 -4.37 4.03 -31.23
N ASP A 37 -3.14 3.80 -31.68
CA ASP A 37 -2.72 2.53 -32.28
C ASP A 37 -2.77 1.39 -31.26
N CYS A 38 -2.37 1.67 -30.02
CA CYS A 38 -2.46 0.72 -28.92
C CYS A 38 -3.92 0.32 -28.62
N LEU A 39 -4.83 1.29 -28.53
CA LEU A 39 -6.25 1.02 -28.30
C LEU A 39 -6.88 0.26 -29.46
N ASN A 40 -6.53 0.60 -30.72
CA ASN A 40 -6.97 -0.15 -31.90
C ASN A 40 -6.45 -1.60 -31.86
N PHE A 41 -5.19 -1.79 -31.47
CA PHE A 41 -4.60 -3.12 -31.32
C PHE A 41 -5.33 -3.94 -30.25
N ILE A 42 -5.61 -3.36 -29.09
CA ILE A 42 -6.38 -4.00 -28.02
C ILE A 42 -7.77 -4.36 -28.52
N ALA A 43 -8.48 -3.44 -29.17
CA ALA A 43 -9.80 -3.70 -29.72
C ALA A 43 -9.79 -4.88 -30.73
N ALA A 44 -8.82 -4.91 -31.64
CA ALA A 44 -8.71 -5.94 -32.66
C ALA A 44 -8.33 -7.33 -32.11
N HIS A 45 -7.56 -7.39 -31.02
CA HIS A 45 -7.06 -8.64 -30.45
C HIS A 45 -7.80 -9.09 -29.18
N SER A 46 -8.77 -8.30 -28.70
CA SER A 46 -9.71 -8.68 -27.64
C SER A 46 -10.79 -9.62 -28.20
N VAL A 47 -10.35 -10.66 -28.90
CA VAL A 47 -11.19 -11.69 -29.49
C VAL A 47 -11.85 -12.47 -28.35
N ASN A 48 -13.19 -12.35 -28.24
CA ASN A 48 -14.13 -12.92 -27.25
C ASN A 48 -14.64 -12.00 -26.10
N ILE A 49 -14.41 -10.69 -26.11
CA ILE A 49 -14.89 -9.82 -25.00
C ILE A 49 -15.96 -8.79 -25.41
N HIS A 50 -16.38 -8.71 -26.68
CA HIS A 50 -17.35 -7.68 -27.09
C HIS A 50 -18.75 -7.83 -26.48
N GLU A 51 -19.22 -9.04 -26.15
CA GLU A 51 -20.46 -9.23 -25.38
C GLU A 51 -20.25 -9.10 -23.85
N ASP A 52 -19.01 -9.14 -23.37
CA ASP A 52 -18.67 -9.22 -21.95
C ASP A 52 -17.96 -7.95 -21.42
N MET A 53 -17.61 -6.97 -22.26
CA MET A 53 -17.01 -5.69 -21.83
C MET A 53 -18.01 -4.57 -21.57
N THR A 54 -19.24 -4.67 -22.08
CA THR A 54 -20.24 -3.59 -21.92
C THR A 54 -20.59 -3.43 -20.44
N GLY A 55 -20.27 -2.27 -19.87
CA GLY A 55 -20.47 -1.98 -18.45
C GLY A 55 -19.30 -2.35 -17.53
N LYS A 56 -18.18 -2.86 -18.07
CA LYS A 56 -16.93 -3.01 -17.32
C LYS A 56 -16.14 -1.70 -17.32
N SER A 57 -15.37 -1.47 -16.26
CA SER A 57 -14.49 -0.32 -16.14
C SER A 57 -13.02 -0.70 -16.30
N ILE A 58 -12.25 0.22 -16.88
CA ILE A 58 -10.80 0.22 -16.88
C ILE A 58 -10.30 1.23 -15.86
N LYS A 59 -9.40 0.79 -14.96
CA LYS A 59 -8.73 1.68 -14.01
C LYS A 59 -7.60 2.42 -14.73
N VAL A 60 -7.65 3.74 -14.69
CA VAL A 60 -6.66 4.61 -15.33
C VAL A 60 -6.15 5.61 -14.31
N THR A 61 -4.87 5.94 -14.40
CA THR A 61 -4.22 6.90 -13.52
C THR A 61 -3.19 7.72 -14.28
N GLY A 62 -2.78 8.85 -13.70
CA GLY A 62 -1.81 9.78 -14.28
C GLY A 62 -2.44 11.00 -14.93
N GLY A 63 -1.70 12.10 -15.04
CA GLY A 63 -2.22 13.38 -15.55
C GLY A 63 -2.69 13.41 -17.02
N GLY A 64 -2.76 12.26 -17.71
CA GLY A 64 -3.33 12.12 -19.05
C GLY A 64 -4.75 11.57 -19.08
N VAL A 65 -5.36 11.25 -17.93
CA VAL A 65 -6.70 10.64 -17.86
C VAL A 65 -7.73 11.52 -18.57
N ASP A 66 -7.88 12.78 -18.15
CA ASP A 66 -8.82 13.74 -18.75
C ASP A 66 -8.70 13.82 -20.28
N LYS A 67 -7.46 13.77 -20.80
CA LYS A 67 -7.19 13.89 -22.25
C LYS A 67 -7.58 12.64 -23.04
N HIS A 68 -7.58 11.48 -22.41
CA HIS A 68 -7.70 10.19 -23.10
C HIS A 68 -8.96 9.41 -22.74
N THR A 69 -9.75 9.87 -21.77
CA THR A 69 -11.01 9.24 -21.35
C THR A 69 -11.94 8.98 -22.53
N ASP A 70 -12.27 10.01 -23.32
CA ASP A 70 -13.21 9.87 -24.45
C ASP A 70 -12.70 8.87 -25.49
N LEU A 71 -11.40 8.92 -25.80
CA LEU A 71 -10.77 8.03 -26.77
C LEU A 71 -10.81 6.56 -26.31
N ILE A 72 -10.59 6.31 -25.01
CA ILE A 72 -10.66 4.96 -24.43
C ILE A 72 -12.10 4.44 -24.49
N GLN A 73 -13.08 5.28 -24.11
CA GLN A 73 -14.50 4.93 -24.15
C GLN A 73 -14.96 4.64 -25.59
N GLU A 74 -14.57 5.46 -26.55
CA GLU A 74 -14.92 5.30 -27.97
C GLU A 74 -14.33 4.01 -28.55
N LYS A 75 -13.04 3.73 -28.28
CA LYS A 75 -12.33 2.60 -28.91
C LYS A 75 -12.59 1.26 -28.26
N LEU A 76 -12.80 1.23 -26.95
CA LEU A 76 -12.93 -0.02 -26.19
C LEU A 76 -14.34 -0.27 -25.64
N GLY A 77 -15.21 0.76 -25.59
CA GLY A 77 -16.54 0.65 -24.99
C GLY A 77 -16.52 0.44 -23.47
N LEU A 78 -15.41 0.75 -22.80
CA LEU A 78 -15.21 0.59 -21.35
C LEU A 78 -15.44 1.90 -20.62
N LEU A 79 -16.00 1.84 -19.41
CA LEU A 79 -16.04 3.00 -18.51
C LEU A 79 -14.64 3.30 -17.97
N VAL A 80 -14.32 4.58 -17.79
CA VAL A 80 -13.03 4.99 -17.22
C VAL A 80 -13.23 5.24 -15.73
N ASP A 81 -12.48 4.53 -14.91
CA ASP A 81 -12.41 4.68 -13.46
C ASP A 81 -11.06 5.32 -13.11
N GLU A 82 -11.09 6.63 -12.84
CA GLU A 82 -9.89 7.40 -12.53
C GLU A 82 -9.42 7.15 -11.10
N GLU A 83 -8.12 6.89 -10.97
CA GLU A 83 -7.48 6.68 -9.68
C GLU A 83 -6.34 7.69 -9.47
N ASP A 84 -6.18 8.14 -8.23
CA ASP A 84 -5.12 9.07 -7.85
C ASP A 84 -3.71 8.50 -8.16
N GLU A 85 -2.92 9.27 -8.90
CA GLU A 85 -1.59 8.88 -9.40
C GLU A 85 -0.64 8.48 -8.28
N LEU A 86 -0.64 9.25 -7.19
CA LEU A 86 0.28 9.07 -6.09
C LEU A 86 -0.13 7.87 -5.23
N ALA A 87 -1.42 7.70 -4.97
CA ALA A 87 -1.98 6.57 -4.24
C ALA A 87 -1.74 5.26 -4.99
N CYS A 88 -1.97 5.22 -6.32
CA CYS A 88 -1.67 4.06 -7.15
C CYS A 88 -0.18 3.68 -7.11
N LEU A 89 0.70 4.68 -7.19
CA LEU A 89 2.14 4.47 -7.10
C LEU A 89 2.54 3.85 -5.75
N ILE A 90 2.07 4.40 -4.62
CA ILE A 90 2.37 3.86 -3.29
C ILE A 90 1.86 2.43 -3.15
N LYS A 91 0.60 2.18 -3.54
CA LYS A 91 -0.03 0.86 -3.45
C LYS A 91 0.73 -0.16 -4.31
N GLY A 92 1.08 0.20 -5.54
CA GLY A 92 1.85 -0.64 -6.46
C GLY A 92 3.24 -0.96 -5.94
N CYS A 93 4.01 0.06 -5.52
CA CYS A 93 5.33 -0.15 -4.92
C CYS A 93 5.25 -1.07 -3.68
N ASN A 94 4.33 -0.80 -2.76
CA ASN A 94 4.16 -1.65 -1.58
C ASN A 94 3.73 -3.08 -1.93
N TYR A 95 2.93 -3.25 -2.98
CA TYR A 95 2.55 -4.58 -3.46
C TYR A 95 3.77 -5.34 -3.99
N LEU A 96 4.56 -4.73 -4.87
CA LEU A 96 5.75 -5.37 -5.44
C LEU A 96 6.77 -5.70 -4.35
N LEU A 97 7.10 -4.73 -3.49
CA LEU A 97 8.04 -4.95 -2.38
C LEU A 97 7.62 -6.11 -1.46
N LYS A 98 6.33 -6.30 -1.21
CA LYS A 98 5.82 -7.35 -0.31
C LYS A 98 5.66 -8.72 -0.96
N ASN A 99 5.37 -8.77 -2.26
CA ASN A 99 4.94 -9.99 -2.94
C ASN A 99 5.93 -10.49 -4.00
N VAL A 100 6.90 -9.66 -4.40
CA VAL A 100 7.91 -10.00 -5.41
C VAL A 100 9.27 -9.99 -4.74
N SER A 101 9.92 -11.16 -4.72
CA SER A 101 11.30 -11.29 -4.28
C SER A 101 12.23 -10.53 -5.24
N ASP A 102 13.32 -9.97 -4.71
CA ASP A 102 14.35 -9.28 -5.50
C ASP A 102 13.86 -8.04 -6.27
N GLU A 103 12.72 -7.46 -5.87
CA GLU A 103 12.16 -6.25 -6.49
C GLU A 103 13.00 -5.00 -6.21
N ALA A 104 13.56 -4.86 -5.01
CA ALA A 104 14.37 -3.72 -4.60
C ALA A 104 15.84 -4.09 -4.48
N PHE A 105 16.73 -3.17 -4.84
CA PHE A 105 18.16 -3.38 -4.72
C PHE A 105 18.92 -2.07 -4.47
N ILE A 106 20.09 -2.20 -3.87
CA ILE A 106 21.09 -1.14 -3.79
C ILE A 106 22.17 -1.42 -4.85
N TYR A 107 22.56 -0.38 -5.59
CA TYR A 107 23.63 -0.47 -6.58
C TYR A 107 24.94 0.07 -6.01
N HIS A 108 25.95 -0.78 -5.96
CA HIS A 108 27.32 -0.46 -5.53
C HIS A 108 28.24 -0.42 -6.75
N ARG A 109 28.64 0.78 -7.19
CA ARG A 109 29.45 0.98 -8.42
C ARG A 109 30.72 0.12 -8.45
N ASN A 110 31.38 -0.02 -7.31
CA ASN A 110 32.64 -0.76 -7.13
C ASN A 110 32.47 -2.02 -6.26
N GLY A 111 31.23 -2.44 -5.99
CA GLY A 111 30.95 -3.62 -5.16
C GLY A 111 31.05 -4.94 -5.94
N ASN A 112 31.26 -6.04 -5.22
CA ASN A 112 31.14 -7.40 -5.74
C ASN A 112 30.35 -8.27 -4.73
N PRO A 113 29.05 -8.53 -4.95
CA PRO A 113 28.25 -8.19 -6.15
C PRO A 113 27.92 -6.69 -6.26
N LYS A 114 27.64 -6.23 -7.50
CA LYS A 114 27.23 -4.83 -7.77
C LYS A 114 25.81 -4.51 -7.30
N TYR A 115 24.96 -5.53 -7.22
CA TYR A 115 23.56 -5.42 -6.82
C TYR A 115 23.38 -6.16 -5.50
N GLU A 116 22.84 -5.45 -4.52
CA GLU A 116 22.45 -6.01 -3.23
C GLU A 116 20.93 -5.96 -3.14
N PHE A 117 20.28 -7.09 -3.39
CA PHE A 117 18.83 -7.21 -3.37
C PHE A 117 18.30 -7.14 -1.94
N GLN A 118 17.26 -6.35 -1.76
CA GLN A 118 16.61 -6.10 -0.48
C GLN A 118 15.37 -6.98 -0.39
N THR A 119 15.33 -7.87 0.58
CA THR A 119 14.10 -8.58 0.93
C THR A 119 13.28 -7.66 1.83
N ALA A 120 12.10 -7.24 1.39
CA ALA A 120 11.27 -6.36 2.19
C ALA A 120 10.81 -7.10 3.47
N HIS A 121 11.33 -6.69 4.61
CA HIS A 121 10.78 -7.09 5.90
C HIS A 121 9.39 -6.48 6.08
N THR A 122 8.57 -7.04 6.98
CA THR A 122 7.16 -6.65 7.19
C THR A 122 6.93 -5.16 7.50
N ASN A 123 7.98 -4.40 7.83
CA ASN A 123 7.95 -2.96 8.12
C ASN A 123 8.76 -2.15 7.09
N ILE A 124 8.17 -1.92 5.92
CA ILE A 124 8.78 -1.11 4.83
C ILE A 124 8.78 0.39 5.15
N SER A 125 8.01 0.85 6.14
CA SER A 125 7.85 2.27 6.45
C SER A 125 8.53 2.69 7.76
N PRO A 126 8.95 3.96 7.88
CA PRO A 126 8.80 5.04 6.90
C PRO A 126 9.86 5.02 5.79
N TYR A 127 9.50 5.45 4.58
CA TYR A 127 10.45 5.63 3.47
C TYR A 127 10.16 6.89 2.66
N LEU A 128 11.18 7.41 1.96
CA LEU A 128 11.03 8.50 1.00
C LEU A 128 10.89 7.89 -0.39
N LEU A 129 9.78 8.14 -1.06
CA LEU A 129 9.55 7.74 -2.44
C LEU A 129 9.89 8.91 -3.36
N MET A 130 10.81 8.67 -4.29
CA MET A 130 11.15 9.62 -5.35
C MET A 130 10.71 9.04 -6.69
N LYS A 131 9.69 9.64 -7.31
CA LYS A 131 9.29 9.34 -8.68
C LYS A 131 10.03 10.27 -9.63
N ILE A 132 10.72 9.70 -10.61
CA ILE A 132 11.40 10.44 -11.67
C ILE A 132 10.70 10.12 -13.00
N GLY A 133 10.08 11.12 -13.61
CA GLY A 133 9.47 11.07 -14.94
C GLY A 133 9.75 12.36 -15.70
N SER A 134 8.74 12.91 -16.39
CA SER A 134 8.83 14.28 -16.93
C SER A 134 9.06 15.34 -15.84
N TRP A 135 8.62 15.01 -14.62
CA TRP A 135 8.81 15.78 -13.40
C TRP A 135 9.39 14.89 -12.30
N VAL A 136 9.92 15.51 -11.25
CA VAL A 136 10.36 14.81 -10.04
C VAL A 136 9.33 15.04 -8.93
N SER A 137 8.85 13.96 -8.34
CA SER A 137 7.96 14.01 -7.17
C SER A 137 8.62 13.29 -6.00
N ILE A 138 8.66 13.95 -4.84
CA ILE A 138 9.26 13.42 -3.61
C ILE A 138 8.17 13.35 -2.54
N MET A 139 8.00 12.19 -1.94
CA MET A 139 6.97 11.97 -0.93
C MET A 139 7.47 11.10 0.22
N LYS A 140 7.14 11.50 1.45
CA LYS A 140 7.35 10.69 2.64
C LYS A 140 6.18 9.72 2.83
N VAL A 141 6.44 8.42 2.71
CA VAL A 141 5.46 7.36 2.95
C VAL A 141 5.58 6.88 4.39
N ARG A 142 4.48 6.98 5.16
CA ARG A 142 4.36 6.44 6.51
C ARG A 142 3.23 5.41 6.50
N THR A 143 3.53 4.13 6.66
CA THR A 143 2.47 3.14 6.93
C THR A 143 2.16 3.22 8.41
N GLY A 144 1.17 4.05 8.76
CA GLY A 144 0.81 4.29 10.16
C GLY A 144 -0.49 5.06 10.38
N SER A 145 -1.32 5.25 9.35
CA SER A 145 -2.64 5.87 9.54
C SER A 145 -3.61 4.93 10.24
N GLY A 146 -3.46 3.60 10.12
CA GLY A 146 -4.32 2.63 10.79
C GLY A 146 -4.22 2.70 12.32
N THR A 147 -3.02 2.78 12.88
CA THR A 147 -2.85 2.87 14.34
C THR A 147 -3.34 4.21 14.89
N PHE A 148 -3.01 5.31 14.22
CA PHE A 148 -3.56 6.62 14.59
C PHE A 148 -5.08 6.65 14.48
N TRP A 149 -5.65 6.12 13.41
CA TRP A 149 -7.10 6.05 13.21
C TRP A 149 -7.74 5.14 14.26
N VAL A 150 -7.28 3.90 14.43
CA VAL A 150 -7.88 2.92 15.35
C VAL A 150 -7.73 3.36 16.80
N LEU A 151 -6.53 3.76 17.23
CA LEU A 151 -6.34 4.27 18.59
C LEU A 151 -7.06 5.61 18.78
N GLY A 152 -7.06 6.48 17.76
CA GLY A 152 -7.75 7.75 17.79
C GLY A 152 -9.27 7.58 17.92
N LEU A 153 -9.90 6.66 17.18
CA LEU A 153 -11.31 6.32 17.34
C LEU A 153 -11.60 5.65 18.70
N LEU A 154 -10.66 4.86 19.24
CA LEU A 154 -10.84 4.19 20.52
C LEU A 154 -10.72 5.15 21.71
N LEU A 155 -9.78 6.09 21.64
CA LEU A 155 -9.43 7.01 22.72
C LEU A 155 -10.20 8.34 22.65
N THR A 156 -10.85 8.64 21.52
CA THR A 156 -11.63 9.86 21.32
C THR A 156 -13.07 9.54 20.95
N LYS A 157 -13.93 10.56 20.91
CA LYS A 157 -15.33 10.43 20.46
C LYS A 157 -15.50 10.72 18.96
N ALA A 158 -14.41 10.80 18.20
CA ALA A 158 -14.47 11.08 16.77
C ALA A 158 -15.30 10.01 16.04
N LYS A 159 -16.12 10.44 15.08
CA LYS A 159 -16.95 9.54 14.26
C LYS A 159 -16.31 9.21 12.90
N GLY A 160 -15.20 9.87 12.57
CA GLY A 160 -14.47 9.67 11.33
C GLY A 160 -13.07 10.30 11.36
N PHE A 161 -12.30 10.06 10.31
CA PHE A 161 -10.90 10.47 10.24
C PHE A 161 -10.70 11.97 10.15
N ASP A 162 -11.56 12.68 9.42
CA ASP A 162 -11.45 14.14 9.29
C ASP A 162 -11.72 14.85 10.63
N GLU A 163 -12.65 14.30 11.43
CA GLU A 163 -12.90 14.79 12.79
C GLU A 163 -11.73 14.46 13.72
N LEU A 164 -11.16 13.26 13.59
CA LEU A 164 -9.98 12.86 14.35
C LEU A 164 -8.75 13.73 14.04
N LEU A 165 -8.54 14.11 12.77
CA LEU A 165 -7.48 15.03 12.36
C LEU A 165 -7.69 16.42 12.96
N LYS A 166 -8.92 16.95 12.92
CA LYS A 166 -9.26 18.24 13.56
C LYS A 166 -9.05 18.23 15.08
N LEU A 167 -9.32 17.10 15.73
CA LEU A 167 -9.06 16.93 17.15
C LEU A 167 -7.56 16.86 17.45
N ALA A 168 -6.78 16.15 16.62
CA ALA A 168 -5.34 16.08 16.77
C ALA A 168 -4.65 17.43 16.58
N GLU A 169 -5.12 18.24 15.62
CA GLU A 169 -4.62 19.60 15.37
C GLU A 169 -4.82 20.54 16.56
N LYS A 170 -5.94 20.40 17.28
CA LYS A 170 -6.24 21.17 18.50
C LYS A 170 -5.66 20.54 19.77
N GLY A 171 -5.10 19.35 19.67
CA GLY A 171 -4.66 18.55 20.80
C GLY A 171 -3.32 19.04 21.35
N GLU A 172 -3.20 19.09 22.67
CA GLU A 172 -1.95 19.44 23.34
C GLU A 172 -1.33 18.18 23.98
N HIS A 173 -0.29 17.65 23.33
CA HIS A 173 0.32 16.38 23.70
C HIS A 173 0.96 16.40 25.11
N ARG A 174 1.37 17.58 25.60
CA ARG A 174 2.01 17.78 26.91
C ARG A 174 1.16 17.33 28.11
N HIS A 175 -0.15 17.24 27.95
CA HIS A 175 -1.05 16.74 28.99
C HIS A 175 -0.99 15.22 29.17
N VAL A 176 -0.47 14.50 28.18
CA VAL A 176 -0.55 13.04 28.08
C VAL A 176 0.85 12.43 28.02
N ASP A 177 1.77 13.11 27.35
CA ASP A 177 3.17 12.71 27.23
C ASP A 177 4.01 13.18 28.42
N PHE A 178 4.96 12.34 28.83
CA PHE A 178 6.00 12.68 29.80
C PHE A 178 7.19 13.30 29.05
N LEU A 179 7.62 14.49 29.45
CA LEU A 179 8.71 15.24 28.82
C LEU A 179 10.03 15.07 29.58
N ILE A 180 11.15 15.40 28.95
CA ILE A 180 12.46 15.43 29.62
C ILE A 180 12.47 16.41 30.79
N SER A 181 11.76 17.54 30.66
CA SER A 181 11.57 18.49 31.76
C SER A 181 10.85 17.90 32.97
N ASP A 182 10.01 16.88 32.80
CA ASP A 182 9.37 16.17 33.91
C ASP A 182 10.32 15.23 34.67
N ILE A 183 11.39 14.76 34.01
CA ILE A 183 12.43 13.91 34.61
C ILE A 183 13.52 14.77 35.25
N CYS A 184 13.98 15.79 34.51
CA CYS A 184 15.17 16.57 34.86
C CYS A 184 14.86 17.95 35.46
N GLY A 185 13.58 18.34 35.57
CA GLY A 185 13.17 19.67 36.04
C GLY A 185 13.47 20.80 35.04
N GLY A 186 13.78 20.46 33.79
CA GLY A 186 14.21 21.38 32.74
C GLY A 186 15.01 20.65 31.66
N ASP A 187 15.93 21.36 30.99
CA ASP A 187 16.81 20.75 30.01
C ASP A 187 17.77 19.72 30.65
N CYS A 188 17.94 18.57 30.00
CA CYS A 188 18.88 17.57 30.47
C CYS A 188 20.29 17.92 29.97
N LYS A 189 21.08 18.59 30.81
CA LYS A 189 22.46 19.00 30.48
C LYS A 189 23.42 17.83 30.23
N VAL A 190 23.17 16.67 30.84
CA VAL A 190 24.02 15.48 30.72
C VAL A 190 23.82 14.80 29.36
N LEU A 191 22.58 14.77 28.86
CA LEU A 191 22.24 14.17 27.56
C LEU A 191 22.16 15.21 26.43
N SER A 192 22.37 16.49 26.74
CA SER A 192 22.17 17.63 25.83
C SER A 192 20.79 17.63 25.15
N LEU A 193 19.75 17.21 25.89
CA LEU A 193 18.38 17.16 25.39
C LEU A 193 17.56 18.35 25.91
N PRO A 194 16.86 19.08 25.03
CA PRO A 194 15.88 20.11 25.42
C PRO A 194 14.75 19.52 26.28
N GLY A 195 14.25 20.31 27.24
CA GLY A 195 13.24 19.89 28.20
C GLY A 195 11.85 19.65 27.59
N ASP A 196 11.57 20.15 26.38
CA ASP A 196 10.33 19.95 25.65
C ASP A 196 10.31 18.66 24.82
N VAL A 197 11.43 17.93 24.77
CA VAL A 197 11.50 16.60 24.15
C VAL A 197 10.63 15.61 24.92
N ILE A 198 9.84 14.82 24.20
CA ILE A 198 9.06 13.72 24.78
C ILE A 198 10.02 12.62 25.26
N ALA A 199 10.00 12.35 26.57
CA ALA A 199 10.72 11.24 27.18
C ALA A 199 9.92 9.94 27.11
N SER A 200 8.59 10.01 27.25
CA SER A 200 7.68 8.87 27.12
C SER A 200 6.31 9.30 26.62
N SER A 201 5.92 8.83 25.43
CA SER A 201 4.56 9.03 24.92
C SER A 201 3.53 8.36 25.82
N PHE A 202 2.41 9.04 26.10
CA PHE A 202 1.37 8.61 27.06
C PHE A 202 1.83 8.34 28.51
N GLY A 203 3.06 8.72 28.88
CA GLY A 203 3.63 8.38 30.19
C GLY A 203 2.87 9.00 31.38
N ARG A 204 2.19 10.13 31.20
CA ARG A 204 1.41 10.76 32.27
C ARG A 204 0.08 10.08 32.54
N VAL A 205 -0.40 9.26 31.60
CA VAL A 205 -1.64 8.49 31.78
C VAL A 205 -1.47 7.42 32.86
N LEU A 206 -0.25 6.88 33.00
CA LEU A 206 0.09 5.89 34.01
C LEU A 206 0.48 6.52 35.36
N SER A 207 0.83 7.80 35.39
CA SER A 207 1.32 8.48 36.59
C SER A 207 0.20 9.01 37.51
N LYS A 208 -1.06 8.69 37.22
CA LYS A 208 -2.21 8.93 38.12
C LYS A 208 -2.81 7.59 38.52
N SER A 209 -2.29 7.01 39.59
CA SER A 209 -3.01 6.11 40.50
C SER A 209 -2.83 6.62 41.92
#